data_AF-A0A1X4G828-F1
#
_entry.id   AF-A0A1X4G828-F1
#
_cell.length_a   1.000
_cell.length_b   1.000
_cell.length_c   1.000
_cell.angle_alpha   90.00
_cell.angle_beta   90.00
_cell.angle_gamma   90.00
#
_symmetry.space_group_name_H-M   'P 1'
#
loop_
_entity.id
_entity.type
_entity.pdbx_description
1 polymer ?
#
loop_
_entity_poly.entity_id
_entity_poly.type
_entity_poly.pdbx_seq_one_letter_code
_entity_poly.pdbx_strand_id
1 'polypeptide(L)'
;MKLSVIITSLSVLAIGGLGVTMAHSNPREVTYQEYAVKKITTVLKTDGCQKVPIFLRNLVKFDCNQLVDSAKSQIRDVVVSTTKRQNYVLLSIYITNLKIHDSLPGYTFETLGAFNSFYTYRVKQE
;
A
#
# COMPACT_ATOMS: atom_id res chain seq x y z
N MET A 1 22.26 59.16 -0.59
CA MET A 1 20.98 58.42 -0.53
C MET A 1 21.28 56.94 -0.77
N LYS A 2 21.11 56.08 0.24
CA LYS A 2 21.41 54.63 0.17
C LYS A 2 20.13 53.88 -0.19
N LEU A 3 20.03 53.43 -1.43
CA LEU A 3 18.87 52.75 -2.01
C LEU A 3 19.09 51.24 -2.12
N SER A 4 19.60 50.59 -1.07
CA SER A 4 20.03 49.19 -1.17
C SER A 4 19.90 48.41 0.15
N VAL A 5 18.70 48.34 0.76
CA VAL A 5 18.44 47.35 1.84
C VAL A 5 16.97 46.87 1.89
N ILE A 6 16.22 46.86 0.77
CA ILE A 6 14.81 46.36 0.80
C ILE A 6 14.60 45.24 -0.22
N ILE A 7 15.51 44.26 -0.30
CA ILE A 7 15.26 43.00 -1.03
C ILE A 7 15.96 41.84 -0.30
N THR A 8 15.66 41.62 0.99
CA THR A 8 16.21 40.46 1.71
C THR A 8 15.35 39.99 2.87
N SER A 9 14.02 40.05 2.73
CA SER A 9 13.13 39.56 3.81
C SER A 9 11.77 39.00 3.34
N LEU A 10 11.68 38.47 2.12
CA LEU A 10 10.49 37.71 1.67
C LEU A 10 10.79 36.30 1.13
N SER A 11 12.04 35.85 1.15
CA SER A 11 12.40 34.49 0.70
C SER A 11 12.33 33.43 1.81
N VAL A 12 12.35 33.83 3.09
CA VAL A 12 12.42 32.86 4.21
C VAL A 12 11.03 32.32 4.60
N LEU A 13 9.94 33.06 4.34
CA LEU A 13 8.58 32.62 4.67
C LEU A 13 7.98 31.63 3.65
N ALA A 14 8.45 31.63 2.41
CA ALA A 14 7.94 30.72 1.38
C ALA A 14 8.46 29.27 1.54
N ILE A 15 9.66 29.09 2.10
CA ILE A 15 10.27 27.75 2.28
C ILE A 15 9.78 27.10 3.58
N GLY A 16 9.50 27.89 4.64
CA GLY A 16 8.97 27.37 5.91
C GLY A 16 7.53 26.85 5.82
N GLY A 17 6.67 27.50 5.02
CA GLY A 17 5.27 27.08 4.85
C GLY A 17 5.09 25.79 4.04
N LEU A 18 5.98 25.52 3.08
CA LEU A 18 5.97 24.29 2.28
C LEU A 18 6.45 23.06 3.07
N GLY A 19 7.36 23.22 4.04
CA GLY A 19 7.87 22.11 4.84
C GLY A 19 6.83 21.46 5.76
N VAL A 20 5.90 22.25 6.31
CA VAL A 20 4.87 21.77 7.24
C VAL A 20 3.75 21.00 6.51
N THR A 21 3.42 21.38 5.28
CA THR A 21 2.44 20.63 4.46
C THR A 21 3.01 19.31 3.95
N MET A 22 4.31 19.24 3.69
CA MET A 22 5.01 18.02 3.26
C MET A 22 5.12 16.96 4.34
N ALA A 23 5.29 17.32 5.62
CA ALA A 23 5.29 16.33 6.70
C ALA A 23 3.93 15.61 6.86
N HIS A 24 2.83 16.23 6.42
CA HIS A 24 1.51 15.62 6.37
C HIS A 24 1.21 14.86 5.07
N SER A 25 2.08 14.95 4.05
CA SER A 25 1.85 14.29 2.76
C SER A 25 2.02 12.77 2.83
N ASN A 26 2.76 12.26 3.82
CA ASN A 26 3.03 10.85 3.94
C ASN A 26 1.92 10.15 4.74
N PRO A 27 1.11 9.28 4.09
CA PRO A 27 -0.05 8.67 4.75
C PRO A 27 0.36 7.79 5.94
N ARG A 28 -0.56 7.66 6.90
CA ARG A 28 -0.36 6.87 8.13
C ARG A 28 -0.30 5.37 7.81
N GLU A 29 0.36 4.62 8.67
CA GLU A 29 0.48 3.17 8.51
C GLU A 29 -0.88 2.46 8.56
N VAL A 30 -1.79 2.90 9.44
CA VAL A 30 -3.16 2.35 9.54
C VAL A 30 -3.93 2.53 8.22
N THR A 31 -3.78 3.68 7.55
CA THR A 31 -4.46 3.90 6.25
C THR A 31 -3.84 3.05 5.14
N TYR A 32 -2.54 2.75 5.23
CA TYR A 32 -1.92 1.77 4.33
C TYR A 32 -2.49 0.37 4.55
N GLN A 33 -2.66 -0.08 5.80
CA GLN A 33 -3.17 -1.42 6.09
C GLN A 33 -4.56 -1.65 5.47
N GLU A 34 -5.45 -0.66 5.57
CA GLU A 34 -6.78 -0.73 4.94
C GLU A 34 -6.70 -0.79 3.42
N TYR A 35 -5.85 0.05 2.81
CA TYR A 35 -5.58 0.03 1.38
C TYR A 35 -5.04 -1.33 0.94
N ALA A 36 -4.05 -1.87 1.65
CA ALA A 36 -3.36 -3.11 1.33
C ALA A 36 -4.32 -4.30 1.40
N VAL A 37 -5.13 -4.41 2.46
CA VAL A 37 -6.15 -5.47 2.57
C VAL A 37 -7.12 -5.41 1.40
N LYS A 38 -7.59 -4.22 1.04
CA LYS A 38 -8.48 -4.04 -0.12
C LYS A 38 -7.78 -4.44 -1.44
N LYS A 39 -6.55 -3.98 -1.66
CA LYS A 39 -5.82 -4.27 -2.89
C LYS A 39 -5.49 -5.76 -3.03
N ILE A 40 -5.05 -6.39 -1.95
CA ILE A 40 -4.73 -7.83 -1.90
C ILE A 40 -5.98 -8.64 -2.20
N THR A 41 -7.09 -8.38 -1.51
CA THR A 41 -8.35 -9.11 -1.73
C THR A 41 -8.86 -8.94 -3.15
N THR A 42 -8.77 -7.74 -3.74
CA THR A 42 -9.07 -7.54 -5.16
C THR A 42 -8.20 -8.42 -6.04
N VAL A 43 -6.86 -8.39 -5.87
CA VAL A 43 -5.94 -9.16 -6.70
C VAL A 43 -6.16 -10.67 -6.56
N LEU A 44 -6.37 -11.16 -5.34
CA LEU A 44 -6.68 -12.57 -5.11
C LEU A 44 -7.97 -12.99 -5.80
N LYS A 45 -9.01 -12.15 -5.83
CA LYS A 45 -10.26 -12.47 -6.54
C LYS A 45 -10.12 -12.40 -8.06
N THR A 46 -9.42 -11.38 -8.57
CA THR A 46 -9.33 -11.16 -10.02
C THR A 46 -8.29 -12.03 -10.72
N ASP A 47 -7.22 -12.42 -10.03
CA ASP A 47 -6.14 -13.25 -10.61
C ASP A 47 -6.07 -14.63 -9.94
N GLY A 48 -5.92 -14.67 -8.61
CA GLY A 48 -5.77 -15.92 -7.86
C GLY A 48 -6.95 -16.88 -8.03
N CYS A 49 -8.18 -16.42 -7.77
CA CYS A 49 -9.39 -17.22 -7.89
C CYS A 49 -9.71 -17.59 -9.33
N GLN A 50 -9.29 -16.81 -10.32
CA GLN A 50 -9.46 -17.18 -11.73
C GLN A 50 -8.60 -18.38 -12.10
N LYS A 51 -7.39 -18.50 -11.50
CA LYS A 51 -6.47 -19.63 -11.70
C LYS A 51 -6.92 -20.95 -11.04
N VAL A 52 -7.97 -20.94 -10.22
CA VAL A 52 -8.50 -22.16 -9.58
C VAL A 52 -9.12 -23.11 -10.64
N PRO A 53 -8.76 -24.40 -10.67
CA PRO A 53 -9.36 -25.36 -11.59
C PRO A 53 -10.89 -25.43 -11.50
N ILE A 54 -11.57 -25.47 -12.65
CA ILE A 54 -13.05 -25.51 -12.73
C ILE A 54 -13.62 -26.74 -11.99
N PHE A 55 -12.93 -27.89 -12.04
CA PHE A 55 -13.41 -29.09 -11.36
C PHE A 55 -13.55 -28.91 -9.84
N LEU A 56 -12.67 -28.13 -9.19
CA LEU A 56 -12.75 -27.85 -7.75
C LEU A 56 -13.96 -26.96 -7.41
N ARG A 57 -14.29 -26.00 -8.28
CA ARG A 57 -15.47 -25.15 -8.10
C ARG A 57 -16.76 -25.98 -8.12
N ASN A 58 -16.83 -26.96 -9.02
CA ASN A 58 -18.05 -27.75 -9.24
C ASN A 58 -18.18 -28.95 -8.29
N LEU A 59 -17.08 -29.63 -7.95
CA LEU A 59 -17.14 -30.87 -7.16
C LEU A 59 -17.45 -30.62 -5.69
N VAL A 60 -16.87 -29.55 -5.12
CA VAL A 60 -16.94 -29.25 -3.67
C VAL A 60 -17.72 -27.99 -3.35
N LYS A 61 -18.39 -27.38 -4.34
CA LYS A 61 -19.04 -26.06 -4.22
C LYS A 61 -18.10 -25.00 -3.62
N PHE A 62 -16.83 -25.07 -3.98
CA PHE A 62 -15.81 -24.18 -3.43
C PHE A 62 -15.94 -22.78 -4.03
N ASP A 63 -16.34 -21.80 -3.22
CA ASP A 63 -16.34 -20.40 -3.59
C ASP A 63 -15.07 -19.70 -3.09
N CYS A 64 -14.13 -19.53 -4.02
CA CYS A 64 -12.87 -18.85 -3.75
C CYS A 64 -13.08 -17.37 -3.33
N ASN A 65 -14.06 -16.67 -3.90
CA ASN A 65 -14.29 -15.26 -3.57
C ASN A 65 -14.77 -15.12 -2.13
N GLN A 66 -15.68 -16.02 -1.71
CA GLN A 66 -16.15 -16.09 -0.32
C GLN A 66 -15.04 -16.46 0.65
N LEU A 67 -14.13 -17.37 0.27
CA LEU A 67 -12.95 -17.68 1.09
C LEU A 67 -12.07 -16.44 1.27
N VAL A 68 -11.76 -15.72 0.18
CA VAL A 68 -10.96 -14.49 0.25
C VAL A 68 -11.63 -13.43 1.14
N ASP A 69 -12.95 -13.29 1.08
CA ASP A 69 -13.68 -12.37 1.96
C ASP A 69 -13.62 -12.79 3.43
N SER A 70 -13.74 -14.09 3.71
CA SER A 70 -13.66 -14.64 5.07
C SER A 70 -12.25 -14.51 5.66
N ALA A 71 -11.22 -14.56 4.80
CA ALA A 71 -9.83 -14.44 5.20
C ALA A 71 -9.35 -12.99 5.42
N LYS A 72 -10.20 -11.96 5.23
CA LYS A 72 -9.81 -10.54 5.36
C LYS A 72 -9.08 -10.20 6.66
N SER A 73 -9.51 -10.77 7.79
CA SER A 73 -8.83 -10.55 9.08
C SER A 73 -7.41 -11.13 9.07
N GLN A 74 -7.25 -12.36 8.60
CA GLN A 74 -5.93 -13.01 8.50
C GLN A 74 -5.03 -12.27 7.51
N ILE A 75 -5.58 -11.79 6.39
CA ILE A 75 -4.87 -10.95 5.43
C ILE A 75 -4.40 -9.67 6.13
N ARG A 76 -5.24 -9.03 6.95
CA ARG A 76 -4.83 -7.85 7.74
C ARG A 76 -3.68 -8.18 8.68
N ASP A 77 -3.73 -9.29 9.41
CA ASP A 77 -2.67 -9.70 10.33
C ASP A 77 -1.34 -9.95 9.60
N VAL A 78 -1.40 -10.55 8.41
CA VAL A 78 -0.23 -10.72 7.53
C VAL A 78 0.29 -9.37 7.07
N VAL A 79 -0.58 -8.45 6.59
CA VAL A 79 -0.17 -7.09 6.21
C VAL A 79 0.57 -6.41 7.36
N VAL A 80 -0.03 -6.39 8.57
CA VAL A 80 0.57 -5.75 9.74
C VAL A 80 1.95 -6.35 10.07
N SER A 81 2.09 -7.67 9.96
CA SER A 81 3.33 -8.37 10.36
C SER A 81 4.42 -8.40 9.31
N THR A 82 4.08 -8.31 8.01
CA THR A 82 5.04 -8.50 6.91
C THR A 82 5.31 -7.25 6.09
N THR A 83 4.54 -6.18 6.29
CA THR A 83 4.80 -4.90 5.64
C THR A 83 6.08 -4.27 6.17
N LYS A 84 7.01 -3.98 5.26
CA LYS A 84 8.18 -3.12 5.52
C LYS A 84 7.97 -1.76 4.88
N ARG A 85 8.07 -0.70 5.67
CA ARG A 85 7.97 0.68 5.22
C ARG A 85 9.35 1.32 5.11
N GLN A 86 9.66 1.88 3.95
CA GLN A 86 10.84 2.71 3.70
C GLN A 86 10.38 4.16 3.57
N ASN A 87 10.75 5.01 4.53
CA ASN A 87 10.29 6.40 4.58
C ASN A 87 11.36 7.35 4.02
N TYR A 88 10.99 8.15 3.01
CA TYR A 88 11.85 9.10 2.30
C TYR A 88 11.39 10.55 2.50
N VAL A 89 10.82 10.88 3.66
CA VAL A 89 10.28 12.19 4.05
C VAL A 89 9.01 12.55 3.27
N LEU A 90 9.10 12.70 1.95
CA LEU A 90 7.99 13.13 1.06
C LEU A 90 7.12 11.98 0.56
N LEU A 91 7.67 10.78 0.59
CA LEU A 91 7.03 9.56 0.12
C LEU A 91 7.46 8.37 0.98
N SER A 92 6.77 7.26 0.81
CA SER A 92 7.16 5.98 1.38
C SER A 92 6.96 4.86 0.38
N ILE A 93 7.83 3.87 0.45
CA ILE A 93 7.67 2.60 -0.26
C ILE A 93 7.26 1.56 0.77
N TYR A 94 6.15 0.88 0.51
CA TYR A 94 5.64 -0.20 1.32
C TYR A 94 5.81 -1.51 0.55
N ILE A 95 6.48 -2.48 1.17
CA ILE A 95 6.70 -3.81 0.63
C ILE A 95 5.96 -4.79 1.52
N THR A 96 4.93 -5.45 1.00
CA THR A 96 4.10 -6.39 1.75
C THR A 96 4.22 -7.78 1.17
N ASN A 97 4.61 -8.73 2.01
CA ASN A 97 4.80 -10.13 1.62
C ASN A 97 3.60 -10.94 2.14
N LEU A 98 2.76 -11.40 1.22
CA LEU A 98 1.62 -12.24 1.52
C LEU A 98 2.00 -13.70 1.33
N LYS A 99 2.15 -14.41 2.44
CA LYS A 99 2.32 -15.87 2.46
C LYS A 99 1.45 -16.44 3.58
N ILE A 100 0.31 -17.01 3.21
CA ILE A 100 -0.68 -17.54 4.17
C ILE A 100 -0.34 -18.99 4.55
N HIS A 101 0.07 -19.80 3.56
CA HIS A 101 0.41 -21.21 3.74
C HIS A 101 1.43 -21.63 2.70
N ASP A 102 2.30 -22.61 3.01
CA ASP A 102 3.36 -23.08 2.10
C ASP A 102 2.83 -23.75 0.82
N SER A 103 1.59 -24.21 0.84
CA SER A 103 0.92 -24.82 -0.32
C SER A 103 0.21 -23.81 -1.23
N LEU A 104 0.19 -22.53 -0.86
CA LEU A 104 -0.40 -21.45 -1.64
C LEU A 104 0.71 -20.55 -2.21
N PRO A 105 0.52 -19.99 -3.42
CA PRO A 105 1.49 -19.08 -4.00
C PRO A 105 1.67 -17.85 -3.11
N GLY A 106 2.93 -17.44 -2.94
CA GLY A 106 3.28 -16.20 -2.27
C GLY A 106 3.02 -15.00 -3.18
N TYR A 107 2.77 -13.84 -2.60
CA TYR A 107 2.67 -12.59 -3.34
C TYR A 107 3.44 -11.46 -2.66
N THR A 108 4.18 -10.69 -3.44
CA THR A 108 4.89 -9.51 -2.97
C THR A 108 4.30 -8.27 -3.65
N PHE A 109 3.80 -7.35 -2.83
CA PHE A 109 3.18 -6.10 -3.25
C PHE A 109 4.12 -4.94 -2.95
N GLU A 110 4.45 -4.14 -3.97
CA GLU A 110 5.19 -2.89 -3.78
C GLU A 110 4.26 -1.69 -4.05
N THR A 111 4.13 -0.84 -3.05
CA THR A 111 3.22 0.31 -3.06
C THR A 111 3.96 1.59 -2.76
N LEU A 112 3.78 2.59 -3.61
CA LEU A 112 4.18 3.96 -3.35
C LEU A 112 3.08 4.66 -2.53
N GLY A 113 3.44 5.21 -1.38
CA GLY A 113 2.62 6.13 -0.60
C GLY A 113 3.16 7.56 -0.74
N ALA A 114 2.34 8.47 -1.24
CA ALA A 114 2.69 9.89 -1.37
C ALA A 114 1.40 10.72 -1.43
N PHE A 115 1.44 11.96 -0.94
CA PHE A 115 0.31 12.90 -0.99
C PHE A 115 -1.02 12.27 -0.51
N ASN A 116 -0.97 11.60 0.65
CA ASN A 116 -2.09 10.89 1.27
C ASN A 116 -2.77 9.84 0.37
N SER A 117 -2.05 9.34 -0.63
CA SER A 117 -2.53 8.37 -1.62
C SER A 117 -1.59 7.17 -1.71
N PHE A 118 -2.11 6.04 -2.17
CA PHE A 118 -1.36 4.80 -2.34
C PHE A 118 -1.51 4.25 -3.75
N TYR A 119 -0.38 3.88 -4.36
CA TYR A 119 -0.32 3.30 -5.69
C TYR A 119 0.56 2.05 -5.69
N THR A 120 -0.07 0.88 -5.86
CA THR A 120 0.63 -0.40 -6.02
C THR A 120 1.11 -0.51 -7.45
N TYR A 121 2.40 -0.26 -7.66
CA TYR A 121 3.01 -0.27 -8.98
C TYR A 121 3.55 -1.65 -9.37
N ARG A 122 3.71 -2.57 -8.40
CA ARG A 122 4.17 -3.93 -8.65
C ARG A 122 3.43 -4.95 -7.80
N VAL A 123 3.05 -6.05 -8.45
CA VAL A 123 2.59 -7.27 -7.81
C VAL A 123 3.40 -8.41 -8.43
N LYS A 124 4.14 -9.14 -7.60
CA LYS A 124 4.93 -10.30 -8.03
C LYS A 124 4.38 -11.54 -7.34
N GLN A 125 4.05 -12.56 -8.12
CA GLN A 125 3.76 -13.89 -7.59
C GLN A 125 5.09 -14.63 -7.39
N GLU A 126 5.24 -15.29 -6.24
CA GLU A 126 6.40 -16.14 -5.89
C GLU A 126 6.10 -17.61 -6.12
#